data_AF-Q0BPU3-F1
#
_entry.id   AF-Q0BPU3-F1
#
_cell.length_a   1.000
_cell.length_b   1.000
_cell.length_c   1.000
_cell.angle_alpha   90.00
_cell.angle_beta   90.00
_cell.angle_gamma   90.00
#
_symmetry.space_group_name_H-M   'P 1'
#
loop_
_entity.id
_entity.type
_entity.pdbx_description
1 polymer ?
#
loop_
_entity_poly.entity_id
_entity_poly.type
_entity_poly.pdbx_seq_one_letter_code
_entity_poly.pdbx_strand_id
1 'polypeptide(L)'
;MASVRRISAWRRRQFRRHAHVRAPAKERQRAMLHGTVKWFNPTKGYGFIAPSTGEKDVFVHISAVQRAGLRSLNEGQQLDFEIEQQQNGRAAAVNLTRAD
;
A
#
# COMPACT_ATOMS: atom_id res chain seq x y z
N MET A 1 -37.53 -26.99 52.47
CA MET A 1 -37.07 -27.92 51.40
C MET A 1 -38.01 -27.77 50.20
N ALA A 2 -37.63 -27.03 49.16
CA ALA A 2 -38.43 -26.81 47.94
C ALA A 2 -37.57 -27.27 46.74
N SER A 3 -37.94 -28.31 45.99
CA SER A 3 -38.99 -28.42 44.96
C SER A 3 -38.44 -28.21 43.53
N VAL A 4 -38.26 -29.34 42.84
CA VAL A 4 -38.80 -29.66 41.51
C VAL A 4 -38.43 -28.80 40.28
N ARG A 5 -37.57 -29.42 39.44
CA ARG A 5 -37.55 -29.54 37.95
C ARG A 5 -37.30 -28.30 37.08
N ARG A 6 -36.90 -28.67 35.85
CA ARG A 6 -36.93 -27.94 34.55
C ARG A 6 -35.54 -27.29 34.26
N ILE A 7 -34.90 -27.38 33.09
CA ILE A 7 -35.31 -27.57 31.69
C ILE A 7 -34.10 -28.12 30.89
N SER A 8 -34.40 -29.15 30.09
CA SER A 8 -33.92 -29.49 28.75
C SER A 8 -32.48 -29.19 28.29
N ALA A 9 -31.88 -30.30 27.84
CA ALA A 9 -30.86 -30.40 26.80
C ALA A 9 -31.00 -29.36 25.67
N TRP A 10 -29.86 -28.79 25.29
CA TRP A 10 -29.64 -28.36 23.91
C TRP A 10 -28.34 -28.96 23.38
N ARG A 11 -28.39 -29.27 22.09
CA ARG A 11 -27.68 -30.30 21.35
C ARG A 11 -26.92 -29.61 20.21
N ARG A 12 -25.70 -30.10 19.90
CA ARG A 12 -24.73 -29.70 18.83
C ARG A 12 -23.63 -28.78 19.37
N ARG A 13 -22.36 -29.17 19.50
CA ARG A 13 -21.42 -29.78 18.53
C ARG A 13 -21.28 -28.92 17.26
N GLN A 14 -20.30 -28.01 17.25
CA GLN A 14 -19.53 -27.64 16.04
C GLN A 14 -18.29 -26.78 16.39
N PHE A 15 -17.13 -27.42 16.26
CA PHE A 15 -15.85 -26.94 15.70
C PHE A 15 -15.34 -25.51 15.97
N ARG A 16 -14.17 -25.49 16.65
CA ARG A 16 -12.95 -24.73 16.30
C ARG A 16 -13.08 -23.84 15.07
N ARG A 17 -12.85 -22.53 15.23
CA ARG A 17 -11.86 -21.82 14.42
C ARG A 17 -11.12 -20.83 15.31
N HIS A 18 -9.80 -20.97 15.31
CA HIS A 18 -8.86 -20.01 15.85
C HIS A 18 -9.28 -18.61 15.42
N ALA A 19 -9.50 -17.72 16.38
CA ALA A 19 -9.39 -16.30 16.12
C ALA A 19 -7.96 -16.08 15.61
N HIS A 20 -7.82 -15.94 14.29
CA HIS A 20 -6.63 -15.32 13.73
C HIS A 20 -6.67 -13.89 14.23
N VAL A 21 -5.96 -13.64 15.33
CA VAL A 21 -5.46 -12.31 15.64
C VAL A 21 -4.68 -11.89 14.41
N ARG A 22 -5.32 -11.10 13.54
CA ARG A 22 -4.70 -10.52 12.36
C ARG A 22 -3.64 -9.59 12.92
N ALA A 23 -2.39 -10.04 12.90
CA ALA A 23 -1.24 -9.28 13.38
C ALA A 23 -1.34 -7.83 12.87
N PRO A 24 -0.92 -6.81 13.65
CA PRO A 24 -0.84 -5.46 13.12
C PRO A 24 0.00 -5.54 11.85
N ALA A 25 -0.63 -5.27 10.71
CA ALA A 25 0.06 -5.25 9.43
C ALA A 25 1.18 -4.22 9.61
N LYS A 26 2.42 -4.74 9.68
CA LYS A 26 3.66 -4.01 9.90
C LYS A 26 3.48 -2.62 9.31
N GLU A 27 3.37 -1.60 10.16
CA GLU A 27 3.31 -0.20 9.76
C GLU A 27 4.67 0.09 9.15
N ARG A 28 4.83 -0.32 7.88
CA ARG A 28 5.96 0.03 7.06
C ARG A 28 5.84 1.54 7.04
N GLN A 29 6.67 2.22 7.83
CA GLN A 29 6.79 3.66 7.80
C GLN A 29 7.06 3.99 6.33
N ARG A 30 6.00 4.33 5.61
CA ARG A 30 6.10 4.80 4.24
C ARG A 30 6.45 6.26 4.41
N ALA A 31 7.73 6.52 4.59
CA ALA A 31 8.22 7.88 4.63
C ALA A 31 7.85 8.53 3.29
N MET A 32 7.16 9.66 3.36
CA MET A 32 6.95 10.51 2.20
C MET A 32 8.31 11.07 1.80
N LEU A 33 8.65 10.90 0.52
CA LEU A 33 9.90 11.34 -0.07
C LEU A 33 9.60 12.33 -1.18
N HIS A 34 10.40 13.39 -1.23
CA HIS A 34 10.42 14.30 -2.36
C HIS A 34 11.41 13.81 -3.41
N GLY A 35 11.06 14.01 -4.68
CA GLY A 35 12.00 13.81 -5.77
C GLY A 35 11.53 14.40 -7.08
N THR A 36 12.38 14.24 -8.08
CA THR A 36 12.21 14.82 -9.41
C THR A 36 12.01 13.73 -10.43
N VAL A 37 11.02 13.86 -11.29
CA VAL A 37 10.77 12.92 -12.40
C VAL A 37 11.95 12.99 -13.35
N LYS A 38 12.68 11.88 -13.47
CA LYS A 38 13.83 11.79 -14.37
C LYS A 38 13.38 11.62 -15.81
N TRP A 39 12.35 10.80 -16.03
CA TRP A 39 11.66 10.66 -17.30
C TRP A 39 10.39 9.82 -17.10
N PHE A 40 9.40 10.03 -17.96
CA PHE A 40 8.18 9.24 -17.99
C PHE A 40 7.70 9.04 -19.42
N ASN A 41 7.39 7.79 -19.78
CA ASN A 41 6.84 7.47 -21.09
C ASN A 41 5.35 7.14 -20.96
N PRO A 42 4.44 8.06 -21.32
CA PRO A 42 2.99 7.82 -21.21
C PRO A 42 2.49 6.70 -22.11
N THR A 43 3.13 6.49 -23.27
CA THR A 43 2.78 5.42 -24.22
C THR A 43 3.14 4.04 -23.67
N LYS A 44 4.29 3.92 -23.00
CA LYS A 44 4.70 2.67 -22.35
C LYS A 44 4.08 2.50 -20.96
N GLY A 45 3.62 3.57 -20.34
CA GLY A 45 2.95 3.56 -19.04
C GLY A 45 3.90 3.41 -17.85
N TYR A 46 5.17 3.78 -17.99
CA TYR A 46 6.13 3.75 -16.89
C TYR A 46 7.23 4.81 -17.03
N GLY A 47 7.93 5.05 -15.92
CA GLY A 47 9.05 5.98 -15.84
C GLY A 47 9.89 5.77 -14.59
N PHE A 48 10.77 6.74 -14.31
CA PHE A 48 11.61 6.74 -13.13
C PHE A 48 11.64 8.12 -12.47
N ILE A 49 11.69 8.12 -11.15
CA ILE A 49 11.81 9.31 -10.30
C ILE A 49 13.14 9.24 -9.57
N ALA A 50 13.88 10.34 -9.59
CA ALA A 50 15.09 10.51 -8.82
C ALA A 50 14.73 11.09 -7.44
N PRO A 51 14.83 10.31 -6.35
CA PRO A 51 14.58 10.82 -5.00
C PRO A 51 15.62 11.87 -4.60
N SER A 52 15.20 12.89 -3.85
CA SER A 52 16.11 13.92 -3.35
C SER A 52 17.13 13.40 -2.33
N THR A 53 16.89 12.21 -1.75
CA THR A 53 17.83 11.56 -0.83
C THR A 53 19.06 10.98 -1.52
N GLY A 54 19.13 11.02 -2.86
CA GLY A 54 20.24 10.44 -3.63
C GLY A 54 20.23 8.92 -3.66
N GLU A 55 19.11 8.30 -3.25
CA GLU A 55 18.88 6.87 -3.39
C GLU A 55 18.75 6.43 -4.87
N LYS A 56 18.60 5.12 -5.07
CA LYS A 56 18.39 4.55 -6.41
C LYS A 56 17.14 5.14 -7.06
N ASP A 57 17.20 5.32 -8.38
CA ASP A 57 16.05 5.71 -9.20
C ASP A 57 14.85 4.80 -8.90
N VAL A 58 13.72 5.41 -8.56
CA VAL A 58 12.51 4.70 -8.14
C VAL A 58 11.61 4.50 -9.35
N PHE A 59 11.19 3.26 -9.58
CA PHE A 59 10.29 2.92 -10.67
C PHE A 59 8.88 3.47 -10.43
N VAL A 60 8.26 4.08 -11.43
CA VAL A 60 6.86 4.53 -11.35
C VAL A 60 6.04 3.93 -12.48
N HIS A 61 4.87 3.40 -12.13
CA HIS A 61 3.90 2.83 -13.08
C HIS A 61 2.73 3.79 -13.29
N ILE A 62 2.14 3.80 -14.47
CA ILE A 62 0.97 4.62 -14.82
C ILE A 62 -0.20 4.43 -13.86
N SER A 63 -0.36 3.22 -13.28
CA SER A 63 -1.40 2.98 -12.28
C SER A 63 -1.23 3.83 -11.02
N ALA A 64 -0.01 4.13 -10.60
CA ALA A 64 0.23 5.04 -9.48
C ALA A 64 -0.08 6.48 -9.87
N VAL A 65 0.31 6.88 -11.09
CA VAL A 65 0.06 8.22 -11.65
C VAL A 65 -1.45 8.49 -11.76
N GLN A 66 -2.20 7.51 -12.28
CA GLN A 66 -3.66 7.57 -12.40
C GLN A 66 -4.36 7.62 -11.04
N ARG A 67 -3.85 6.89 -10.04
CA ARG A 67 -4.38 6.95 -8.65
C ARG A 67 -4.19 8.32 -8.03
N ALA A 68 -3.15 9.05 -8.42
CA ALA A 68 -2.93 10.44 -8.03
C ALA A 68 -3.81 11.44 -8.81
N GLY A 69 -4.69 10.97 -9.70
CA GLY A 69 -5.50 11.83 -10.57
C GLY A 69 -4.71 12.47 -11.71
N LEU A 70 -3.46 12.04 -11.94
CA LEU A 70 -2.59 12.55 -13.00
C LEU A 70 -2.72 11.66 -14.24
N ARG A 71 -2.59 12.26 -15.43
CA ARG A 71 -2.55 11.52 -16.71
C ARG A 71 -1.13 11.13 -17.11
N SER A 72 -0.15 11.95 -16.74
CA SER A 72 1.26 11.78 -17.06
C SER A 72 2.11 12.53 -16.04
N LEU A 73 3.41 12.25 -16.06
CA LEU A 73 4.41 13.02 -15.33
C LEU A 73 5.30 13.76 -16.33
N ASN A 74 5.64 15.01 -16.02
CA ASN A 74 6.55 15.80 -16.83
C ASN A 74 7.99 15.56 -16.37
N GLU A 75 8.93 15.50 -17.30
CA GLU A 75 10.36 15.45 -16.95
C GLU A 75 10.78 16.71 -16.18
N GLY A 76 11.59 16.55 -15.14
CA GLY A 76 11.99 17.65 -14.26
C GLY A 76 10.91 18.07 -13.24
N GLN A 77 9.72 17.45 -13.25
CA GLN A 77 8.66 17.78 -12.31
C GLN A 77 9.01 17.27 -10.90
N GLN A 78 8.85 18.14 -9.91
CA GLN A 78 8.97 17.78 -8.49
C GLN A 78 7.65 17.23 -7.97
N LEU A 79 7.73 16.16 -7.19
CA LEU A 79 6.55 15.54 -6.58
C LEU A 79 6.93 14.77 -5.31
N ASP A 80 5.91 14.58 -4.49
CA ASP A 80 5.91 13.76 -3.29
C ASP A 80 5.50 12.35 -3.63
N PHE A 81 6.17 11.37 -3.05
CA PHE A 81 5.84 9.97 -3.25
C PHE A 81 6.32 9.10 -2.09
N GLU A 82 5.73 7.92 -1.98
CA GLU A 82 6.17 6.91 -1.03
C GLU A 82 6.85 5.77 -1.80
N ILE A 83 7.91 5.19 -1.23
CA ILE A 83 8.55 4.00 -1.79
C ILE A 83 7.91 2.75 -1.17
N GLU A 84 7.34 1.91 -2.02
CA GLU A 84 6.89 0.57 -1.64
C GLU A 84 7.78 -0.50 -2.28
N GLN A 85 8.29 -1.42 -1.45
CA GLN A 85 8.91 -2.64 -1.98
C GLN A 85 7.82 -3.59 -2.47
N GLN A 86 7.84 -3.88 -3.76
CA GLN A 86 6.96 -4.83 -4.42
C GLN A 86 7.41 -6.27 -4.19
N GLN A 87 6.52 -7.22 -4.45
CA GLN A 87 6.76 -8.67 -4.34
C GLN A 87 7.94 -9.20 -5.19
N ASN A 88 8.35 -8.44 -6.20
CA ASN A 88 9.48 -8.75 -7.08
C ASN A 88 10.83 -8.21 -6.55
N GLY A 89 10.86 -7.67 -5.33
CA GLY A 89 12.05 -7.07 -4.71
C GLY A 89 12.44 -5.69 -5.25
N ARG A 90 11.63 -5.09 -6.14
CA ARG A 90 11.87 -3.73 -6.65
C ARG A 90 11.14 -2.68 -5.81
N ALA A 91 11.76 -1.52 -5.72
CA ALA A 91 11.14 -0.32 -5.17
C ALA A 91 10.27 0.35 -6.24
N ALA A 92 9.01 0.64 -5.90
CA ALA A 92 8.09 1.39 -6.76
C ALA A 92 7.50 2.59 -6.01
N ALA A 93 7.33 3.69 -6.73
CA ALA A 93 6.67 4.89 -6.22
C ALA A 93 5.15 4.68 -6.18
N VAL A 94 4.57 4.96 -5.02
CA VAL A 94 3.13 4.92 -4.76
C VAL A 94 2.69 6.23 -4.11
N ASN A 95 1.37 6.47 -4.06
CA ASN A 95 0.78 7.65 -3.42
C ASN A 95 1.41 8.98 -3.90
N LEU A 96 1.57 9.12 -5.23
CA LEU A 96 2.16 10.32 -5.83
C LEU A 96 1.27 11.53 -5.52
N THR A 97 1.88 12.64 -5.09
CA THR A 97 1.20 13.92 -4.87
C THR A 97 2.02 15.02 -5.52
N ARG A 98 1.36 16.01 -6.13
CA ARG A 98 2.06 17.17 -6.68
C ARG A 98 2.64 17.98 -5.52
N ALA A 99 3.94 18.23 -5.54
CA ALA A 99 4.55 19.22 -4.65
C ALA A 99 4.00 20.60 -5.06
N ASP A 100 3.37 21.31 -4.12
CA ASP A 100 2.84 22.66 -4.31
C ASP A 100 3.96 23.70 -4.37
#